data_AF-A0A8S1YCN1-F1
#
_entry.id   AF-A0A8S1YCN1-F1
#
_cell.length_a   1.000
_cell.length_b   1.000
_cell.length_c   1.000
_cell.angle_alpha   90.00
_cell.angle_beta   90.00
_cell.angle_gamma   90.00
#
_symmetry.space_group_name_H-M   'P 1'
#
loop_
_entity.id
_entity.type
_entity.pdbx_description
1 polymer ?
#
loop_
_entity_poly.entity_id
_entity_poly.type
_entity_poly.pdbx_seq_one_letter_code
_entity_poly.pdbx_strand_id
1 'polypeptide(L)'
;MISFIKILFIEPLLIYKGCVESTGSECSNNGWTNGNQVTQCQGINYMGSYTGGHRIQKRFWCPSDKKMKLSFTLAKFDSWDEESVFIYQDGQLIDKITHAPFDGSNLCQLWFPDVLDYRSYNFQLSKGQNYVTFSLVDNLQTESEESWGIRDIKLQVVSPCIDFYSECNYQGDLWKVCQGNQTISARYIPFKIKSIYMLVSGVEVQFKDPHFKGGIKQTYTTDQTCLDDYHFPKYQNLL
;
A
#
# COMPACT_ATOMS: atom_id res chain seq x y z
N MET A 1 3.87 -19.21 -34.41
CA MET A 1 3.17 -19.35 -33.11
C MET A 1 3.88 -18.41 -32.12
N ILE A 2 3.16 -17.61 -31.33
CA ILE A 2 3.75 -16.50 -30.55
C ILE A 2 3.93 -16.93 -29.10
N SER A 3 5.15 -16.79 -28.58
CA SER A 3 5.44 -16.92 -27.15
C SER A 3 5.42 -15.56 -26.48
N PHE A 4 4.80 -15.44 -25.31
CA PHE A 4 4.84 -14.21 -24.52
C PHE A 4 4.84 -14.45 -23.01
N ILE A 5 5.40 -13.47 -22.29
CA ILE A 5 5.12 -13.19 -20.90
C ILE A 5 4.39 -11.85 -20.85
N LYS A 6 3.22 -11.82 -20.22
CA LYS A 6 2.49 -10.59 -19.94
C LYS A 6 2.30 -10.47 -18.45
N ILE A 7 2.68 -9.33 -17.89
CA ILE A 7 2.51 -9.03 -16.47
C ILE A 7 1.50 -7.89 -16.39
N LEU A 8 0.40 -8.12 -15.70
CA LEU A 8 -0.67 -7.17 -15.51
C LEU A 8 -0.73 -6.79 -14.02
N PHE A 9 -0.48 -5.52 -13.73
CA PHE A 9 -0.68 -4.95 -12.40
C PHE A 9 -2.12 -4.41 -12.38
N ILE A 10 -3.04 -5.19 -11.80
CA ILE A 10 -4.49 -4.96 -11.87
C ILE A 10 -4.94 -3.95 -10.81
N GLU A 11 -4.20 -3.86 -9.70
CA GLU A 11 -4.38 -2.88 -8.63
C GLU A 11 -3.03 -2.26 -8.22
N PRO A 12 -2.99 -1.08 -7.56
CA PRO A 12 -1.83 -0.74 -6.74
C PRO A 12 -1.58 -1.92 -5.79
N LEU A 13 -0.32 -2.35 -5.61
CA LEU A 13 0.01 -3.44 -4.69
C LEU A 13 -0.30 -3.03 -3.25
N LEU A 14 -1.52 -3.29 -2.81
CA LEU A 14 -2.06 -2.83 -1.53
C LEU A 14 -1.83 -3.90 -0.47
N ILE A 15 -1.06 -3.52 0.55
CA ILE A 15 -0.83 -4.33 1.75
C ILE A 15 -1.96 -4.13 2.75
N TYR A 16 -2.51 -2.93 2.82
CA TYR A 16 -3.58 -2.60 3.74
C TYR A 16 -4.51 -1.55 3.13
N LYS A 17 -5.80 -1.70 3.41
CA LYS A 17 -6.87 -0.73 3.14
C LYS A 17 -7.72 -0.61 4.41
N GLY A 18 -8.05 0.61 4.81
CA GLY A 18 -8.90 0.88 5.97
C GLY A 18 -9.65 2.20 5.84
N CYS A 19 -10.86 2.21 6.37
CA CYS A 19 -11.84 3.30 6.32
C CYS A 19 -11.98 3.92 4.91
N VAL A 20 -12.29 3.09 3.91
CA VAL A 20 -12.34 3.48 2.49
C VAL A 20 -13.78 3.65 2.00
N GLU A 21 -14.70 2.88 2.57
CA GLU A 21 -16.12 2.98 2.25
C GLU A 21 -16.81 4.02 3.15
N SER A 22 -17.78 4.74 2.60
CA SER A 22 -18.46 5.81 3.33
C SER A 22 -19.22 5.32 4.57
N THR A 23 -19.75 4.11 4.54
CA THR A 23 -20.48 3.47 5.66
C THR A 23 -19.64 2.42 6.38
N GLY A 24 -18.36 2.33 6.05
CA GLY A 24 -17.54 1.17 6.28
C GLY A 24 -17.35 0.79 7.75
N SER A 25 -17.65 -0.47 8.11
CA SER A 25 -17.32 -1.03 9.42
C SER A 25 -15.81 -1.09 9.67
N GLU A 26 -15.01 -1.06 8.60
CA GLU A 26 -13.55 -1.06 8.64
C GLU A 26 -12.94 0.25 9.20
N CYS A 27 -13.76 1.27 9.46
CA CYS A 27 -13.34 2.44 10.26
C CYS A 27 -13.25 2.10 11.76
N SER A 28 -13.99 1.09 12.23
CA SER A 28 -13.97 0.64 13.63
C SER A 28 -13.10 -0.60 13.83
N ASN A 29 -12.35 -0.70 14.93
CA ASN A 29 -11.62 -1.89 15.36
C ASN A 29 -10.70 -2.55 14.29
N ASN A 30 -10.18 -1.79 13.34
CA ASN A 30 -9.38 -2.29 12.21
C ASN A 30 -7.88 -2.46 12.57
N GLY A 31 -7.61 -3.01 13.76
CA GLY A 31 -6.28 -3.26 14.29
C GLY A 31 -5.42 -2.01 14.50
N TRP A 32 -6.04 -0.84 14.70
CA TRP A 32 -5.41 0.35 15.25
C TRP A 32 -5.61 0.35 16.77
N THR A 33 -4.52 0.40 17.53
CA THR A 33 -4.57 0.61 18.97
C THR A 33 -5.18 1.98 19.26
N ASN A 34 -6.16 2.02 20.16
CA ASN A 34 -6.98 3.20 20.50
C ASN A 34 -7.74 3.83 19.32
N GLY A 35 -7.84 3.13 18.19
CA GLY A 35 -8.50 3.60 16.96
C GLY A 35 -9.95 3.15 16.84
N ASN A 36 -10.69 3.08 17.96
CA ASN A 36 -11.99 2.39 18.02
C ASN A 36 -13.18 3.34 17.93
N GLN A 37 -12.94 4.64 17.75
CA GLN A 37 -13.97 5.65 17.59
C GLN A 37 -14.25 5.85 16.10
N VAL A 38 -15.52 6.02 15.76
CA VAL A 38 -15.97 6.39 14.41
C VAL A 38 -16.87 7.59 14.52
N THR A 39 -16.60 8.60 13.69
CA THR A 39 -17.43 9.78 13.54
C THR A 39 -17.90 9.87 12.09
N GLN A 40 -19.10 10.39 11.89
CA GLN A 40 -19.69 10.55 10.57
C GLN A 40 -19.77 12.03 10.21
N CYS A 41 -19.33 12.36 9.00
CA CYS A 41 -19.50 13.67 8.40
C CYS A 41 -20.06 13.51 6.99
N GLN A 42 -21.19 14.17 6.68
CA GLN A 42 -21.84 14.13 5.36
C GLN A 42 -22.09 12.72 4.84
N GLY A 43 -22.49 11.80 5.72
CA GLY A 43 -22.71 10.40 5.35
C GLY A 43 -21.43 9.58 5.17
N ILE A 44 -20.27 10.14 5.54
CA ILE A 44 -18.97 9.49 5.42
C ILE A 44 -18.32 9.28 6.78
N ASN A 45 -17.89 8.04 7.04
CA ASN A 45 -17.20 7.64 8.24
C ASN A 45 -15.72 8.02 8.22
N TYR A 46 -15.24 8.45 9.38
CA TYR A 46 -13.83 8.68 9.72
C TYR A 46 -13.51 7.90 10.99
N MET A 47 -12.30 7.35 11.07
CA MET A 47 -11.75 6.85 12.34
C MET A 47 -11.37 8.07 13.20
N GLY A 48 -12.17 8.36 14.23
CA GLY A 48 -12.22 9.60 15.01
C GLY A 48 -13.59 9.74 15.68
N SER A 49 -13.99 10.88 16.24
CA SER A 49 -13.31 12.16 16.39
C SER A 49 -12.42 12.18 17.63
N TYR A 50 -11.11 12.37 17.44
CA TYR A 50 -10.10 12.36 18.48
C TYR A 50 -9.73 13.78 18.92
N THR A 51 -9.40 13.96 20.19
CA THR A 51 -8.98 15.22 20.81
C THR A 51 -8.25 14.95 22.14
N GLY A 52 -7.74 15.98 22.81
CA GLY A 52 -7.25 15.87 24.19
C GLY A 52 -5.93 15.10 24.33
N GLY A 53 -5.04 15.17 23.34
CA GLY A 53 -3.78 14.42 23.33
C GLY A 53 -3.94 12.94 22.92
N HIS A 54 -5.01 12.61 22.21
CA HIS A 54 -5.32 11.22 21.87
C HIS A 54 -4.28 10.65 20.91
N ARG A 55 -3.92 9.38 21.11
CA ARG A 55 -2.95 8.68 20.28
C ARG A 55 -3.54 7.39 19.72
N ILE A 56 -3.53 7.27 18.40
CA ILE A 56 -3.77 6.00 17.69
C ILE A 56 -2.47 5.45 17.12
N GLN A 57 -2.37 4.12 17.03
CA GLN A 57 -1.16 3.47 16.49
C GLN A 57 -1.50 2.19 15.75
N LYS A 58 -0.77 1.90 14.67
CA LYS A 58 -0.83 0.61 14.00
C LYS A 58 0.54 0.14 13.55
N ARG A 59 0.80 -1.14 13.80
CA ARG A 59 1.94 -1.88 13.25
C ARG A 59 1.51 -2.59 11.98
N PHE A 60 2.18 -2.31 10.87
CA PHE A 60 1.95 -2.97 9.60
C PHE A 60 3.05 -4.00 9.37
N TRP A 61 2.69 -5.18 8.88
CA TRP A 61 3.63 -6.04 8.21
C TRP A 61 3.97 -5.43 6.84
N CYS A 62 5.24 -5.50 6.45
CA CYS A 62 5.75 -4.96 5.20
C CYS A 62 6.81 -5.91 4.65
N PRO A 63 6.90 -6.08 3.33
CA PRO A 63 7.99 -6.80 2.73
C PRO A 63 9.32 -6.05 2.89
N SER A 64 10.36 -6.76 3.32
CA SER A 64 11.74 -6.23 3.37
C SER A 64 12.18 -5.72 1.99
N ASP A 65 13.03 -4.69 2.00
CA ASP A 65 13.72 -4.16 0.80
C ASP A 65 12.78 -3.65 -0.31
N LYS A 66 11.53 -3.34 0.01
CA LYS A 66 10.58 -2.68 -0.91
C LYS A 66 10.36 -1.23 -0.49
N LYS A 67 10.21 -0.34 -1.47
CA LYS A 67 9.74 1.02 -1.24
C LYS A 67 8.24 0.97 -1.00
N MET A 68 7.78 1.64 0.04
CA MET A 68 6.43 1.62 0.54
C MET A 68 5.85 3.03 0.51
N LYS A 69 4.52 3.13 0.43
CA LYS A 69 3.77 4.37 0.58
C LYS A 69 2.59 4.15 1.52
N LEU A 70 2.55 4.91 2.62
CA LEU A 70 1.36 5.08 3.43
C LEU A 70 0.64 6.34 2.94
N SER A 71 -0.67 6.28 2.77
CA SER A 71 -1.50 7.47 2.54
C SER A 71 -2.82 7.39 3.29
N PHE A 72 -3.35 8.54 3.65
CA PHE A 72 -4.65 8.70 4.29
C PHE A 72 -5.13 10.15 4.09
N THR A 73 -6.41 10.39 4.30
CA THR A 73 -6.97 11.74 4.42
C THR A 73 -7.14 12.03 5.91
N LEU A 74 -6.49 13.09 6.40
CA LEU A 74 -6.74 13.66 7.72
C LEU A 74 -7.90 14.64 7.62
N ALA A 75 -8.88 14.51 8.49
CA ALA A 75 -9.91 15.51 8.70
C ALA A 75 -9.58 16.32 9.95
N LYS A 76 -9.44 17.64 9.80
CA LYS A 76 -9.62 18.61 10.87
C LYS A 76 -11.11 18.89 10.98
N PHE A 77 -11.66 18.74 12.18
CA PHE A 77 -13.01 19.15 12.52
C PHE A 77 -12.99 20.38 13.42
N ASP A 78 -13.86 21.34 13.10
CA ASP A 78 -14.00 22.62 13.81
C ASP A 78 -12.71 23.50 13.77
N SER A 79 -12.67 24.62 14.52
CA SER A 79 -11.50 25.49 14.63
C SER A 79 -10.36 24.79 15.35
N TRP A 80 -9.09 25.03 15.00
CA TRP A 80 -7.95 24.65 15.85
C TRP A 80 -7.17 25.93 16.15
N ASP A 81 -6.98 26.27 17.42
CA ASP A 81 -6.24 27.41 17.94
C ASP A 81 -4.71 27.13 18.05
N GLU A 82 -4.08 26.86 16.90
CA GLU A 82 -2.66 26.49 16.75
C GLU A 82 -2.28 25.08 17.23
N GLU A 83 -3.27 24.21 17.49
CA GLU A 83 -3.03 22.78 17.74
C GLU A 83 -2.69 22.01 16.48
N SER A 84 -2.24 20.77 16.65
CA SER A 84 -1.60 20.00 15.61
C SER A 84 -1.81 18.50 15.82
N VAL A 85 -1.75 17.78 14.69
CA VAL A 85 -1.57 16.33 14.68
C VAL A 85 -0.14 16.02 14.26
N PHE A 86 0.52 15.19 15.06
CA PHE A 86 1.89 14.75 14.88
C PHE A 86 1.91 13.32 14.36
N ILE A 87 2.68 13.08 13.30
CA ILE A 87 2.79 11.77 12.66
C ILE A 87 4.16 11.19 12.96
N TYR A 88 4.19 9.97 13.49
CA TYR A 88 5.42 9.27 13.80
C TYR A 88 5.54 7.98 13.00
N GLN A 89 6.76 7.69 12.54
CA GLN A 89 7.15 6.42 11.95
C GLN A 89 8.21 5.77 12.85
N ASP A 90 7.94 4.57 13.37
CA ASP A 90 8.79 3.86 14.32
C ASP A 90 9.26 4.74 15.51
N GLY A 91 8.37 5.63 15.97
CA GLY A 91 8.63 6.55 17.08
C GLY A 91 9.39 7.83 16.70
N GLN A 92 9.84 7.97 15.45
CA GLN A 92 10.44 9.22 14.95
C GLN A 92 9.35 10.13 14.37
N LEU A 93 9.34 11.41 14.77
CA LEU A 93 8.45 12.41 14.18
C LEU A 93 8.80 12.61 12.70
N ILE A 94 7.84 12.40 11.81
CA ILE A 94 8.01 12.57 10.36
C ILE A 94 7.17 13.72 9.79
N ASP A 95 6.14 14.16 10.52
CA ASP A 95 5.30 15.28 10.10
C ASP A 95 4.60 15.94 11.30
N LYS A 96 4.34 17.24 11.16
CA LYS A 96 3.51 18.04 12.08
C LYS A 96 2.51 18.82 11.25
N ILE A 97 1.24 18.53 11.45
CA ILE A 97 0.15 19.10 10.68
C ILE A 97 -0.56 20.12 11.56
N THR A 98 -0.47 21.39 11.16
CA THR A 98 -1.15 22.52 11.78
C THR A 98 -2.01 23.19 10.73
N HIS A 99 -3.23 23.59 11.09
CA HIS A 99 -4.10 24.39 10.25
C HIS A 99 -4.42 25.70 10.96
N ALA A 100 -4.72 26.75 10.20
CA ALA A 100 -5.25 27.96 10.81
C ALA A 100 -6.68 27.70 11.34
N PRO A 101 -7.14 28.43 12.37
CA PRO A 101 -8.46 28.21 12.97
C PRO A 101 -9.60 28.24 11.93
N PHE A 102 -9.49 29.13 10.95
CA PHE A 102 -10.51 29.37 9.92
C PHE A 102 -10.20 28.71 8.56
N ASP A 103 -9.22 27.81 8.50
CA ASP A 103 -8.91 27.11 7.25
C ASP A 103 -10.04 26.15 6.86
N GLY A 104 -10.44 26.20 5.59
CA GLY A 104 -11.31 25.21 4.97
C GLY A 104 -12.75 25.68 4.79
N SER A 105 -13.69 24.76 4.90
CA SER A 105 -15.13 25.00 4.76
C SER A 105 -15.89 24.17 5.78
N ASN A 106 -16.99 24.71 6.31
CA ASN A 106 -17.84 23.96 7.22
C ASN A 106 -18.55 22.84 6.45
N LEU A 107 -18.05 21.62 6.61
CA LEU A 107 -18.52 20.38 6.00
C LEU A 107 -19.19 19.49 7.05
N CYS A 108 -18.69 19.52 8.29
CA CYS A 108 -18.95 18.60 9.37
C CYS A 108 -19.30 19.37 10.63
N GLN A 109 -20.16 18.79 11.47
CA GLN A 109 -20.48 19.36 12.78
C GLN A 109 -21.03 20.80 12.71
N LEU A 110 -20.54 21.72 13.56
CA LEU A 110 -21.21 22.96 13.98
C LEU A 110 -20.95 24.16 13.06
N TRP A 111 -20.21 25.18 13.51
CA TRP A 111 -20.17 26.51 12.86
C TRP A 111 -18.82 26.81 12.19
N PHE A 112 -17.75 26.09 12.53
CA PHE A 112 -16.40 26.39 12.07
C PHE A 112 -15.96 25.56 10.86
N PRO A 113 -14.92 26.03 10.13
CA PRO A 113 -14.43 25.34 8.94
C PRO A 113 -13.66 24.04 9.24
N ASP A 114 -13.94 23.00 8.46
CA ASP A 114 -13.22 21.74 8.42
C ASP A 114 -12.21 21.70 7.27
N VAL A 115 -11.16 20.90 7.43
CA VAL A 115 -10.17 20.65 6.37
C VAL A 115 -10.04 19.16 6.12
N LEU A 116 -10.09 18.76 4.85
CA LEU A 116 -9.73 17.42 4.41
C LEU A 116 -8.34 17.47 3.76
N ASP A 117 -7.33 16.99 4.48
CA ASP A 117 -5.93 17.07 4.08
C ASP A 117 -5.40 15.67 3.70
N TYR A 118 -5.13 15.48 2.41
CA TYR A 118 -4.54 14.24 1.91
C TYR A 118 -3.05 14.18 2.25
N ARG A 119 -2.66 13.16 3.02
CA ARG A 119 -1.28 12.91 3.43
C ARG A 119 -0.74 11.65 2.78
N SER A 120 0.54 11.70 2.40
CA SER A 120 1.23 10.52 1.91
C SER A 120 2.73 10.54 2.18
N TYR A 121 3.23 9.40 2.65
CA TYR A 121 4.61 9.23 3.08
C TYR A 121 5.23 8.04 2.35
N ASN A 122 6.30 8.29 1.62
CA ASN A 122 7.11 7.24 1.02
C ASN A 122 8.24 6.86 1.98
N PHE A 123 8.42 5.57 2.22
CA PHE A 123 9.47 5.05 3.09
C PHE A 123 10.02 3.74 2.55
N GLN A 124 11.16 3.30 3.08
CA GLN A 124 11.73 1.99 2.79
C GLN A 124 12.27 1.44 4.10
N LEU A 125 12.01 0.16 4.35
CA LEU A 125 12.50 -0.48 5.56
C LEU A 125 13.97 -0.85 5.45
N SER A 126 14.65 -0.84 6.58
CA SER A 126 16.01 -1.37 6.66
C SER A 126 16.02 -2.85 6.30
N LYS A 127 17.12 -3.33 5.72
CA LYS A 127 17.26 -4.73 5.32
C LYS A 127 16.98 -5.67 6.51
N GLY A 128 16.05 -6.61 6.33
CA GLY A 128 15.64 -7.57 7.35
C GLY A 128 14.51 -7.08 8.28
N GLN A 129 14.10 -5.81 8.19
CA GLN A 129 12.92 -5.29 8.89
C GLN A 129 11.66 -5.58 8.06
N ASN A 130 10.69 -6.26 8.68
CA ASN A 130 9.42 -6.65 8.02
C ASN A 130 8.19 -5.97 8.64
N TYR A 131 8.40 -4.93 9.46
CA TYR A 131 7.32 -4.20 10.12
C TYR A 131 7.66 -2.73 10.25
N VAL A 132 6.62 -1.90 10.21
CA VAL A 132 6.69 -0.47 10.51
C VAL A 132 5.51 -0.09 11.40
N THR A 133 5.75 0.81 12.34
CA THR A 133 4.71 1.34 13.21
C THR A 133 4.44 2.79 12.85
N PHE A 134 3.20 3.12 12.55
CA PHE A 134 2.75 4.51 12.44
C PHE A 134 1.89 4.85 13.64
N SER A 135 2.15 6.02 14.23
CA SER A 135 1.28 6.61 15.24
C SER A 135 0.94 8.05 14.90
N LEU A 136 -0.28 8.42 15.25
CA LEU A 136 -0.81 9.77 15.13
C LEU A 136 -1.22 10.19 16.52
N VAL A 137 -0.80 11.38 16.92
CA VAL A 137 -1.11 11.97 18.22
C VAL A 137 -1.37 13.45 18.07
N ASP A 138 -2.31 13.98 18.82
CA ASP A 138 -2.59 15.40 18.80
C ASP A 138 -2.08 16.14 20.06
N ASN A 139 -2.19 17.46 20.03
CA ASN A 139 -2.12 18.31 21.23
C ASN A 139 -3.37 19.19 21.39
N LEU A 140 -4.53 18.72 20.88
CA LEU A 140 -5.81 19.39 21.04
C LEU A 140 -6.22 19.42 22.52
N GLN A 141 -7.03 20.41 22.89
CA GLN A 141 -7.53 20.59 24.24
C GLN A 141 -8.79 19.75 24.45
N THR A 142 -8.94 19.10 25.61
CA THR A 142 -10.05 18.14 25.85
C THR A 142 -11.44 18.79 25.95
N GLU A 143 -11.50 20.08 26.28
CA GLU A 143 -12.76 20.81 26.52
C GLU A 143 -13.25 21.59 25.29
N SER A 144 -12.57 21.46 24.15
CA SER A 144 -12.94 22.13 22.90
C SER A 144 -13.74 21.18 21.99
N GLU A 145 -14.60 21.72 21.12
CA GLU A 145 -15.35 20.94 20.11
C GLU A 145 -14.44 20.46 18.95
N GLU A 146 -13.18 20.89 19.00
CA GLU A 146 -12.13 20.64 18.05
C GLU A 146 -11.72 19.17 18.07
N SER A 147 -11.63 18.58 16.90
CA SER A 147 -11.24 17.18 16.81
C SER A 147 -10.63 16.83 15.47
N TRP A 148 -10.16 15.59 15.37
CA TRP A 148 -9.60 15.06 14.14
C TRP A 148 -10.02 13.62 13.87
N GLY A 149 -9.93 13.21 12.62
CA GLY A 149 -10.13 11.82 12.23
C GLY A 149 -9.34 11.49 10.97
N ILE A 150 -9.17 10.20 10.69
CA ILE A 150 -8.53 9.74 9.46
C ILE A 150 -9.40 8.79 8.67
N ARG A 151 -9.20 8.77 7.35
CA ARG A 151 -9.85 7.83 6.43
C ARG A 151 -9.00 7.56 5.20
N ASP A 152 -9.51 6.74 4.30
CA ASP A 152 -8.87 6.33 3.03
C ASP A 152 -7.45 5.80 3.23
N ILE A 153 -7.26 5.07 4.34
CA ILE A 153 -5.95 4.59 4.79
C ILE A 153 -5.49 3.49 3.86
N LYS A 154 -4.35 3.69 3.20
CA LYS A 154 -3.76 2.74 2.25
C LYS A 154 -2.28 2.59 2.52
N LEU A 155 -1.83 1.35 2.68
CA LEU A 155 -0.42 1.01 2.62
C LEU A 155 -0.18 0.20 1.35
N GLN A 156 0.79 0.62 0.54
CA GLN A 156 1.08 -0.02 -0.74
C GLN A 156 2.57 -0.07 -1.05
N VAL A 157 2.97 -1.04 -1.86
CA VAL A 157 4.32 -1.11 -2.44
C VAL A 157 4.42 -0.08 -3.57
N VAL A 158 5.43 0.77 -3.51
CA VAL A 158 5.79 1.71 -4.58
C VAL A 158 6.58 0.96 -5.64
N SER A 159 6.15 1.08 -6.90
CA SER A 159 6.76 0.37 -8.03
C SER A 159 6.83 -1.16 -7.79
N PRO A 160 5.67 -1.84 -7.76
CA PRO A 160 5.56 -3.29 -7.75
C PRO A 160 6.60 -3.98 -8.62
N CYS A 161 7.21 -5.07 -8.17
CA CYS A 161 8.01 -5.91 -9.05
C CYS A 161 7.73 -7.37 -8.82
N ILE A 162 7.72 -8.13 -9.90
CA ILE A 162 7.70 -9.59 -9.88
C ILE A 162 9.12 -10.09 -10.06
N ASP A 163 9.51 -10.99 -9.17
CA ASP A 163 10.84 -11.58 -9.12
C ASP A 163 10.76 -12.98 -9.76
N PHE A 164 11.49 -13.18 -10.86
CA PHE A 164 11.63 -14.46 -11.54
C PHE A 164 13.00 -15.04 -11.24
N TYR A 165 13.05 -16.35 -11.01
CA TYR A 165 14.27 -17.05 -10.59
C TYR A 165 14.62 -18.20 -11.53
N SER A 166 15.91 -18.43 -11.74
CA SER A 166 16.39 -19.52 -12.60
C SER A 166 16.31 -20.91 -11.94
N GLU A 167 16.19 -20.96 -10.61
CA GLU A 167 16.01 -22.19 -9.82
C GLU A 167 14.71 -22.22 -9.00
N CYS A 168 14.32 -23.40 -8.53
CA CYS A 168 13.17 -23.55 -7.65
C CYS A 168 13.47 -22.98 -6.26
N ASN A 169 12.41 -22.67 -5.50
CA ASN A 169 12.47 -22.08 -4.16
C ASN A 169 13.15 -20.70 -4.13
N TYR A 170 12.96 -19.90 -5.19
CA TYR A 170 13.43 -18.51 -5.29
C TYR A 170 14.96 -18.38 -5.22
N GLN A 171 15.67 -19.30 -5.89
CA GLN A 171 17.13 -19.37 -5.92
C GLN A 171 17.68 -19.15 -7.34
N GLY A 172 19.00 -19.00 -7.44
CA GLY A 172 19.70 -18.81 -8.72
C GLY A 172 19.66 -17.35 -9.19
N ASP A 173 19.73 -17.17 -10.50
CA ASP A 173 19.73 -15.85 -11.14
C ASP A 173 18.35 -15.19 -10.99
N LEU A 174 18.36 -13.87 -10.78
CA LEU A 174 17.15 -13.07 -10.57
C LEU A 174 16.89 -12.15 -11.76
N TRP A 175 15.66 -12.18 -12.27
CA TRP A 175 15.14 -11.22 -13.23
C TRP A 175 13.90 -10.55 -12.67
N LYS A 176 13.94 -9.23 -12.57
CA LYS A 176 12.90 -8.42 -11.91
C LYS A 176 12.16 -7.59 -12.94
N VAL A 177 10.83 -7.71 -12.98
CA VAL A 177 9.98 -6.88 -13.84
C VAL A 177 9.06 -6.02 -12.98
N CYS A 178 9.22 -4.70 -13.08
CA CYS A 178 8.49 -3.74 -12.26
C CYS A 178 7.36 -3.04 -13.03
N GLN A 179 6.32 -2.59 -12.32
CA GLN A 179 5.28 -1.74 -12.89
C GLN A 179 5.90 -0.49 -13.50
N GLY A 180 5.53 -0.16 -14.74
CA GLY A 180 6.13 0.94 -15.49
C GLY A 180 7.32 0.54 -16.38
N ASN A 181 7.99 -0.59 -16.10
CA ASN A 181 8.84 -1.22 -17.10
C ASN A 181 7.91 -1.89 -18.12
N GLN A 182 7.72 -1.24 -19.27
CA GLN A 182 7.02 -1.84 -20.39
C GLN A 182 7.71 -3.17 -20.69
N THR A 183 6.92 -4.25 -20.59
CA THR A 183 7.31 -5.63 -20.88
C THR A 183 8.32 -5.66 -22.02
N ILE A 184 9.58 -5.96 -21.68
CA ILE A 184 10.60 -6.20 -22.68
C ILE A 184 10.04 -7.31 -23.57
N SER A 185 10.15 -7.15 -24.89
CA SER A 185 9.75 -8.19 -25.85
C SER A 185 10.19 -9.56 -25.32
N ALA A 186 9.35 -10.59 -25.44
CA ALA A 186 9.60 -11.94 -24.96
C ALA A 186 10.95 -12.57 -25.42
N ARG A 187 11.69 -11.86 -26.29
CA ARG A 187 13.06 -12.13 -26.72
C ARG A 187 14.16 -11.85 -25.68
N TYR A 188 13.87 -11.19 -24.56
CA TYR A 188 14.87 -10.79 -23.55
C TYR A 188 14.69 -11.46 -22.18
N ILE A 189 14.03 -12.62 -22.12
CA ILE A 189 13.97 -13.40 -20.88
C ILE A 189 15.36 -14.01 -20.66
N PRO A 190 16.06 -13.68 -19.56
CA PRO A 190 17.49 -13.99 -19.42
C PRO A 190 17.79 -15.46 -19.14
N PHE A 191 16.81 -16.24 -18.65
CA PHE A 191 17.00 -17.64 -18.26
C PHE A 191 15.69 -18.43 -18.25
N LYS A 192 15.78 -19.76 -18.08
CA LYS A 192 14.63 -20.62 -17.81
C LYS A 192 14.04 -20.25 -16.44
N ILE A 193 12.80 -19.75 -16.41
CA ILE A 193 12.13 -19.40 -15.16
C ILE A 193 11.65 -20.68 -14.47
N LYS A 194 12.12 -20.92 -13.25
CA LYS A 194 11.72 -22.08 -12.42
C LYS A 194 10.91 -21.69 -11.19
N SER A 195 11.00 -20.47 -10.70
CA SER A 195 10.09 -19.99 -9.64
C SER A 195 9.74 -18.52 -9.81
N ILE A 196 8.58 -18.13 -9.28
CA ILE A 196 8.03 -16.77 -9.36
C ILE A 196 7.67 -16.30 -7.96
N TYR A 197 8.17 -15.14 -7.56
CA TYR A 197 7.83 -14.50 -6.31
C TYR A 197 7.08 -13.20 -6.59
N MET A 198 5.82 -13.15 -6.19
CA MET A 198 4.89 -12.03 -6.40
C MET A 198 4.61 -11.27 -5.10
N LEU A 199 4.69 -11.95 -3.95
CA LEU A 199 4.61 -11.41 -2.58
C LEU A 199 3.25 -10.81 -2.17
N VAL A 200 2.41 -10.42 -3.12
CA VAL A 200 1.21 -9.61 -2.88
C VAL A 200 0.15 -9.85 -3.94
N SER A 201 -1.12 -9.63 -3.56
CA SER A 201 -2.29 -9.80 -4.43
C SER A 201 -2.42 -8.66 -5.46
N GLY A 202 -3.17 -8.90 -6.53
CA GLY A 202 -3.48 -7.90 -7.55
C GLY A 202 -2.51 -7.86 -8.74
N VAL A 203 -1.64 -8.87 -8.88
CA VAL A 203 -0.80 -9.05 -10.08
C VAL A 203 -1.13 -10.37 -10.76
N GLU A 204 -1.22 -10.33 -12.09
CA GLU A 204 -1.30 -11.52 -12.92
C GLU A 204 -0.04 -11.64 -13.77
N VAL A 205 0.59 -12.82 -13.71
CA VAL A 205 1.62 -13.23 -14.66
C VAL A 205 1.01 -14.25 -15.62
N GLN A 206 0.95 -13.88 -16.89
CA GLN A 206 0.42 -14.73 -17.95
C GLN A 206 1.56 -15.20 -18.84
N PHE A 207 1.67 -16.52 -18.98
CA PHE A 207 2.60 -17.17 -19.91
C PHE A 207 1.83 -17.82 -21.05
N LYS A 208 2.39 -17.74 -22.25
CA LYS A 208 1.99 -18.59 -23.37
C LYS A 208 3.23 -18.96 -24.14
N ASP A 209 3.49 -20.26 -24.29
CA ASP A 209 4.54 -20.77 -25.17
C ASP A 209 4.06 -22.10 -25.80
N PRO A 210 4.21 -22.30 -27.12
CA PRO A 210 3.83 -23.53 -27.82
C PRO A 210 4.36 -24.83 -27.20
N HIS A 211 5.55 -24.78 -26.61
CA HIS A 211 6.26 -25.92 -26.02
C HIS A 211 5.99 -26.04 -24.51
N PHE A 212 5.24 -25.10 -23.93
CA PHE A 212 4.85 -25.13 -22.53
C PHE A 212 3.36 -25.47 -22.37
N LYS A 213 3.05 -26.52 -21.62
CA LYS A 213 1.67 -26.97 -21.35
C LYS A 213 0.80 -27.00 -22.62
N GLY A 214 1.38 -27.45 -23.75
CA GLY A 214 0.70 -27.58 -25.03
C GLY A 214 0.26 -26.26 -25.68
N GLY A 215 0.91 -25.12 -25.39
CA GLY A 215 0.56 -23.83 -25.98
C GLY A 215 -0.60 -23.10 -25.32
N ILE A 216 -1.15 -23.66 -24.23
CA ILE A 216 -2.26 -23.07 -23.47
C ILE A 216 -1.73 -21.94 -22.60
N LYS A 217 -2.45 -20.81 -22.60
CA LYS A 217 -2.13 -19.68 -21.73
C LYS A 217 -2.24 -20.09 -20.26
N GLN A 218 -1.15 -19.95 -19.51
CA GLN A 218 -1.12 -20.12 -18.06
C GLN A 218 -1.23 -18.75 -17.40
N THR A 219 -1.96 -18.67 -16.28
CA THR A 219 -2.10 -17.46 -15.47
C THR A 219 -1.72 -17.79 -14.03
N TYR A 220 -0.83 -17.01 -13.45
CA TYR A 220 -0.40 -17.11 -12.07
C TYR A 220 -0.74 -15.81 -11.34
N THR A 221 -1.35 -15.94 -10.16
CA THR A 221 -1.75 -14.81 -9.29
C THR A 221 -1.16 -14.93 -7.89
N THR A 222 -0.35 -15.95 -7.64
CA THR A 222 0.34 -16.24 -6.38
C THR A 222 1.75 -16.72 -6.67
N ASP A 223 2.60 -16.72 -5.64
CA ASP A 223 3.95 -17.28 -5.70
C ASP A 223 3.94 -18.73 -6.24
N GLN A 224 4.96 -19.05 -7.03
CA GLN A 224 5.19 -20.37 -7.59
C GLN A 224 6.56 -20.84 -7.13
N THR A 225 6.61 -21.78 -6.18
CA THR A 225 7.86 -22.31 -5.61
C THR A 225 8.66 -23.13 -6.61
N CYS A 226 8.01 -23.80 -7.57
CA CYS A 226 8.67 -24.53 -8.64
C CYS A 226 7.71 -24.68 -9.83
N LEU A 227 8.20 -24.45 -11.05
CA LEU A 227 7.49 -24.64 -12.30
C LEU A 227 8.10 -25.84 -13.03
N ASP A 228 7.35 -26.93 -13.10
CA ASP A 228 7.87 -28.21 -13.60
C ASP A 228 8.20 -28.19 -15.11
N ASP A 229 7.45 -27.41 -15.91
CA ASP A 229 7.50 -27.50 -17.37
C ASP A 229 7.93 -26.22 -18.11
N TYR A 230 8.21 -25.09 -17.42
CA TYR A 230 8.35 -23.80 -18.13
C TYR A 230 9.69 -23.68 -18.87
N HIS A 231 9.69 -24.07 -20.13
CA HIS A 231 10.79 -23.90 -21.07
C HIS A 231 10.39 -22.87 -22.12
N PHE A 232 10.57 -21.57 -21.84
CA PHE A 232 10.73 -20.64 -22.96
C PHE A 232 11.95 -21.11 -23.77
N PRO A 233 11.92 -21.03 -25.11
CA PRO A 233 12.98 -21.55 -25.96
C PRO A 233 14.32 -21.00 -25.48
N LYS A 234 15.28 -21.91 -25.30
CA LYS A 234 16.70 -21.56 -25.23
C LYS A 234 16.97 -20.57 -26.36
N TYR A 235 17.47 -19.39 -26.04
CA TYR A 235 18.23 -18.62 -27.03
C TYR A 235 19.57 -19.35 -27.21
N GLN A 236 19.54 -20.49 -27.89
CA GLN A 236 20.72 -20.98 -28.56
C GLN A 236 20.81 -20.18 -29.86
N ASN A 237 21.72 -19.22 -29.86
CA ASN A 237 22.39 -18.67 -31.03
C ASN A 237 21.50 -18.42 -32.25
N LEU A 238 20.99 -17.20 -32.38
CA LEU A 238 20.89 -16.60 -33.72
C LEU A 238 22.33 -16.36 -34.20
N LEU A 239 22.89 -17.36 -34.87
CA LEU A 239 23.80 -17.14 -35.99
C LEU A 239 22.97 -16.74 -37.20
#